data_AF-A0A3B4CAX4-F1
#
_entry.id   AF-A0A3B4CAX4-F1
#
_cell.length_a   1.000
_cell.length_b   1.000
_cell.length_c   1.000
_cell.angle_alpha   90.00
_cell.angle_beta   90.00
_cell.angle_gamma   90.00
#
_symmetry.space_group_name_H-M   'P 1'
#
loop_
_entity.id
_entity.type
_entity.pdbx_description
1 polymer ?
#
loop_
_entity_poly.entity_id
_entity_poly.type
_entity_poly.pdbx_seq_one_letter_code
_entity_poly.pdbx_strand_id
1 'polypeptide(L)'
;MKTTGLYALLCFSLSIFCLAEGVKLKDVLRKRRQSCESGTYRDEKTGVECCRCPRGYYVQSPCTRAGGDPKCELCTEGMSFMDDPNGKATCELCLPCEESANREVYKKCTPFTNTVCRCKDGHYCDKGDECTACYACDTCEFGVKVACNETSNTVCEGKTEPNVAAIVAAIVVCIAIVCICGGIFLWKKEKLCFRRPPEEKPINPEEFPLLKDVNLTGFLPEIAQKLGLQVVKDVTRRSQMLTDVEMENVEHDYPTAEEQTYQLLRLWYQKHGLKGAYSTLVNNLIRTDHRLPADQVQQIIKERNQSA
;
A
#
# COMPACT_ATOMS: atom_id res chain seq x y z
N MET A 1 -82.54 64.50 67.35
CA MET A 1 -81.11 64.29 67.71
C MET A 1 -80.84 62.79 67.71
N LYS A 2 -79.77 62.32 67.05
CA LYS A 2 -79.31 60.90 66.89
C LYS A 2 -79.31 60.35 65.45
N THR A 3 -78.87 61.11 64.46
CA THR A 3 -78.46 60.52 63.15
C THR A 3 -77.20 61.15 62.56
N THR A 4 -76.76 62.33 63.02
CA THR A 4 -75.54 62.98 62.52
C THR A 4 -74.23 62.46 63.14
N GLY A 5 -74.29 61.79 64.31
CA GLY A 5 -73.09 61.25 64.97
C GLY A 5 -72.61 59.90 64.43
N LEU A 6 -73.49 59.09 63.83
CA LEU A 6 -73.14 57.75 63.34
C LEU A 6 -72.36 57.81 62.02
N TYR A 7 -72.72 58.73 61.13
CA TYR A 7 -71.99 58.94 59.87
C TYR A 7 -70.61 59.57 60.08
N ALA A 8 -70.46 60.46 61.08
CA ALA A 8 -69.17 61.04 61.42
C ALA A 8 -68.20 60.00 62.01
N LEU A 9 -68.69 59.08 62.85
CA LEU A 9 -67.88 57.98 63.41
C LEU A 9 -67.50 56.94 62.33
N LEU A 10 -68.41 56.63 61.39
CA LEU A 10 -68.11 55.74 60.26
C LEU A 10 -67.09 56.35 59.29
N CYS A 11 -67.16 57.66 59.03
CA CYS A 11 -66.17 58.38 58.23
C CYS A 11 -64.80 58.46 58.92
N PHE A 12 -64.75 58.67 60.25
CA PHE A 12 -63.49 58.63 60.99
C PHE A 12 -62.88 57.23 61.03
N SER A 13 -63.69 56.17 61.18
CA SER A 13 -63.19 54.79 61.12
C SER A 13 -62.72 54.40 59.71
N LEU A 14 -63.42 54.83 58.65
CA LEU A 14 -63.00 54.60 57.26
C LEU A 14 -61.73 55.38 56.89
N SER A 15 -61.56 56.59 57.45
CA SER A 15 -60.35 57.40 57.27
C SER A 15 -59.13 56.80 57.99
N ILE A 16 -59.33 56.22 59.18
CA ILE A 16 -58.28 55.51 59.92
C ILE A 16 -57.92 54.18 59.23
N PHE A 17 -58.89 53.45 58.67
CA PHE A 17 -58.64 52.24 57.88
C PHE A 17 -57.89 52.55 56.56
N CYS A 18 -58.18 53.68 55.88
CA CYS A 18 -57.44 54.09 54.69
C CYS A 18 -55.98 54.49 54.97
N LEU A 19 -55.66 55.00 56.17
CA LEU A 19 -54.28 55.34 56.56
C LEU A 19 -53.45 54.10 56.95
N ALA A 20 -54.09 53.03 57.41
CA ALA A 20 -53.40 51.78 57.77
C ALA A 20 -53.00 50.92 56.55
N GLU A 21 -53.71 51.05 55.43
CA GLU A 21 -53.43 50.30 54.20
C GLU A 21 -52.46 51.03 53.24
N GLY A 22 -52.20 52.33 53.47
CA GLY A 22 -51.21 53.12 52.72
C GLY A 22 -49.74 52.78 53.01
N VAL A 23 -49.45 51.91 53.97
CA VAL A 23 -48.07 51.56 54.38
C VAL A 23 -47.47 50.42 53.55
N LYS A 24 -48.24 49.67 52.74
CA LYS A 24 -47.73 48.44 52.11
C LYS A 24 -47.31 48.51 50.64
N LEU A 25 -47.29 49.67 49.98
CA LEU A 25 -46.68 49.78 48.63
C LEU A 25 -45.24 50.31 48.70
N LYS A 26 -44.96 51.29 49.57
CA LYS A 26 -43.59 51.80 49.75
C LYS A 26 -42.67 50.75 50.38
N ASP A 27 -43.16 49.94 51.32
CA ASP A 27 -42.38 48.85 51.91
C ASP A 27 -42.24 47.64 51.00
N VAL A 28 -43.21 47.34 50.13
CA VAL A 28 -43.09 46.26 49.12
C VAL A 28 -42.18 46.67 47.95
N LEU A 29 -42.20 47.94 47.53
CA LEU A 29 -41.25 48.49 46.56
C LEU A 29 -39.84 48.67 47.16
N ARG A 30 -39.73 48.94 48.47
CA ARG A 30 -38.45 49.05 49.20
C ARG A 30 -37.83 47.68 49.53
N LYS A 31 -38.62 46.60 49.56
CA LYS A 31 -38.18 45.25 49.92
C LYS A 31 -37.85 44.34 48.72
N ARG A 32 -37.89 44.83 47.47
CA ARG A 32 -37.62 44.02 46.27
C ARG A 32 -36.46 44.54 45.40
N ARG A 33 -35.37 44.94 46.05
CA ARG A 33 -34.05 45.18 45.42
C ARG A 33 -32.91 44.82 46.37
N GLN A 34 -33.13 43.81 47.22
CA GLN A 34 -32.26 43.48 48.37
C GLN A 34 -31.44 42.21 48.17
N SER A 35 -31.59 41.52 47.03
CA SER A 35 -30.80 40.34 46.70
C SER A 35 -30.13 40.59 45.35
N CYS A 36 -28.81 40.65 45.36
CA CYS A 36 -28.00 40.72 44.15
C CYS A 36 -28.17 39.41 43.38
N GLU A 37 -28.59 39.49 42.11
CA GLU A 37 -28.86 38.31 41.28
C GLU A 37 -27.64 37.38 41.14
N SER A 38 -26.45 37.98 41.03
CA SER A 38 -25.16 37.27 40.88
C SER A 38 -24.36 37.17 42.17
N GLY A 39 -25.01 37.37 43.32
CA GLY A 39 -24.38 37.41 44.64
C GLY A 39 -23.60 38.70 44.93
N THR A 40 -22.87 38.69 46.04
CA THR A 40 -22.17 39.85 46.59
C THR A 40 -20.66 39.65 46.68
N TYR A 41 -19.91 40.75 46.72
CA TYR A 41 -18.51 40.78 47.12
C TYR A 41 -18.31 41.81 48.24
N ARG A 42 -17.29 41.63 49.07
CA ARG A 42 -16.95 42.59 50.12
C ARG A 42 -15.82 43.47 49.62
N ASP A 43 -16.04 44.78 49.59
CA ASP A 43 -15.00 45.73 49.20
C ASP A 43 -13.89 45.78 50.25
N GLU A 44 -12.64 45.64 49.83
CA GLU A 44 -11.49 45.55 50.75
C GLU A 44 -11.19 46.87 51.45
N LYS A 45 -11.49 48.01 50.81
CA LYS A 45 -11.17 49.36 51.32
C LYS A 45 -12.20 49.86 52.33
N THR A 46 -13.48 49.64 52.04
CA THR A 46 -14.60 50.15 52.83
C THR A 46 -15.25 49.07 53.70
N GLY A 47 -15.00 47.79 53.43
CA GLY A 47 -15.60 46.66 54.13
C GLY A 47 -17.08 46.43 53.81
N VAL A 48 -17.67 47.20 52.88
CA VAL A 48 -19.09 47.16 52.51
C VAL A 48 -19.34 45.98 51.57
N GLU A 49 -20.46 45.27 51.79
CA GLU A 49 -20.92 44.22 50.87
C GLU A 49 -21.67 44.81 49.68
N CYS A 50 -21.16 44.64 48.48
CA CYS A 50 -21.72 45.15 47.24
C CYS A 50 -22.21 44.02 46.34
N CYS A 51 -23.12 44.31 45.42
CA CYS A 51 -23.46 43.37 44.35
C CYS A 51 -22.27 43.16 43.41
N ARG A 52 -22.16 41.98 42.79
CA ARG A 52 -21.13 41.73 41.77
C ARG A 52 -21.45 42.42 40.44
N CYS A 53 -20.41 42.83 39.73
CA CYS A 53 -20.53 43.20 38.32
C CYS A 53 -20.87 41.97 37.47
N PRO A 54 -21.66 42.12 36.40
CA PRO A 54 -21.97 41.01 35.50
C PRO A 54 -20.74 40.59 34.69
N ARG A 55 -20.82 39.41 34.04
CA ARG A 55 -19.78 38.94 33.13
C ARG A 55 -19.42 40.02 32.10
N GLY A 56 -18.13 40.12 31.81
CA GLY A 56 -17.50 41.09 30.93
C GLY A 56 -17.34 42.50 31.47
N TYR A 57 -17.68 42.72 32.73
CA TYR A 57 -17.48 44.00 33.41
C TYR A 57 -16.64 43.84 34.67
N TYR A 58 -15.85 44.85 35.00
CA TYR A 58 -15.09 44.96 36.25
C TYR A 58 -15.59 46.14 37.11
N VAL A 59 -15.21 46.15 38.38
CA VAL A 59 -15.58 47.22 39.33
C VAL A 59 -14.70 48.46 39.09
N GLN A 60 -15.28 49.51 38.51
CA GLN A 60 -14.64 50.82 38.39
C GLN A 60 -14.67 51.58 39.72
N SER A 61 -15.80 51.53 40.44
CA SER A 61 -15.92 52.08 41.79
C SER A 61 -16.89 51.26 42.64
N PRO A 62 -16.57 50.97 43.92
CA PRO A 62 -17.41 50.16 44.78
C PRO A 62 -18.73 50.85 45.12
N CYS A 63 -19.70 50.05 45.58
CA CYS A 63 -20.94 50.59 46.11
C CYS A 63 -20.71 51.31 47.45
N THR A 64 -21.61 52.21 47.83
CA THR A 64 -21.54 52.95 49.11
C THR A 64 -22.49 52.43 50.17
N ARG A 65 -23.37 51.48 49.83
CA ARG A 65 -24.40 50.91 50.72
C ARG A 65 -24.41 49.40 50.58
N ALA A 66 -24.57 48.70 51.68
CA ALA A 66 -24.68 47.24 51.70
C ALA A 66 -25.81 46.76 50.77
N GLY A 67 -25.50 45.79 49.90
CA GLY A 67 -26.39 45.27 48.87
C GLY A 67 -26.66 46.23 47.70
N GLY A 68 -25.84 47.28 47.55
CA GLY A 68 -25.92 48.21 46.42
C GLY A 68 -25.10 47.75 45.22
N ASP A 69 -25.50 48.22 44.03
CA ASP A 69 -24.74 47.98 42.80
C ASP A 69 -23.48 48.85 42.74
N PRO A 70 -22.30 48.29 42.42
CA PRO A 70 -21.11 49.06 42.13
C PRO A 70 -21.22 49.73 40.75
N LYS A 71 -20.30 50.65 40.45
CA LYS A 71 -20.12 51.14 39.08
C LYS A 71 -19.26 50.15 38.33
N CYS A 72 -19.86 49.50 37.33
CA CYS A 72 -19.20 48.51 36.49
C CYS A 72 -18.79 49.13 35.15
N GLU A 73 -17.63 48.73 34.63
CA GLU A 73 -17.14 49.13 33.31
C GLU A 73 -16.76 47.91 32.48
N LEU A 74 -16.99 47.95 31.17
CA LEU A 74 -16.76 46.83 30.26
C LEU A 74 -15.26 46.57 30.11
N CYS A 75 -14.88 45.30 30.01
CA CYS A 75 -13.52 44.92 29.66
C CYS A 75 -13.13 45.40 28.24
N THR A 76 -11.84 45.53 27.99
CA THR A 76 -11.33 46.03 26.71
C THR A 76 -11.36 44.93 25.67
N GLU A 77 -12.10 45.15 24.59
CA GLU A 77 -12.23 44.22 23.45
C GLU A 77 -10.86 43.72 22.98
N GLY A 78 -10.69 42.39 22.93
CA GLY A 78 -9.47 41.74 22.47
C GLY A 78 -8.25 41.85 23.40
N MET A 79 -8.34 42.55 24.53
CA MET A 79 -7.23 42.69 25.51
C MET A 79 -7.54 42.04 26.85
N SER A 80 -8.78 42.16 27.33
CA SER A 80 -9.18 41.62 28.61
C SER A 80 -10.61 41.10 28.60
N PHE A 81 -10.91 40.17 29.51
CA PHE A 81 -12.20 39.52 29.63
C PHE A 81 -12.59 39.31 31.09
N MET A 82 -13.85 38.96 31.30
CA MET A 82 -14.33 38.39 32.54
C MET A 82 -15.50 37.45 32.22
N ASP A 83 -15.32 36.16 32.43
CA ASP A 83 -16.28 35.11 32.08
C ASP A 83 -17.41 34.97 33.11
N ASP A 84 -17.12 35.30 34.36
CA ASP A 84 -18.07 35.21 35.48
C ASP A 84 -18.41 36.56 36.13
N PRO A 85 -19.58 36.65 36.81
CA PRO A 85 -19.88 37.79 37.68
C PRO A 85 -18.85 37.92 38.81
N ASN A 86 -18.34 39.13 39.02
CA ASN A 86 -17.14 39.34 39.83
C ASN A 86 -17.19 40.64 40.66
N GLY A 87 -16.25 40.76 41.59
CA GLY A 87 -15.99 41.98 42.37
C GLY A 87 -14.58 42.54 42.14
N LYS A 88 -13.95 42.22 41.00
CA LYS A 88 -12.53 42.54 40.73
C LYS A 88 -12.41 43.98 40.24
N ALA A 89 -11.33 44.65 40.64
CA ALA A 89 -11.01 46.01 40.21
C ALA A 89 -10.39 46.11 38.81
N THR A 90 -10.06 44.97 38.19
CA THR A 90 -9.49 44.86 36.85
C THR A 90 -10.00 43.60 36.16
N CYS A 91 -10.12 43.63 34.84
CA CYS A 91 -10.39 42.45 34.03
C CYS A 91 -9.17 41.50 33.96
N GLU A 92 -9.41 40.25 33.61
CA GLU A 92 -8.35 39.27 33.34
C GLU A 92 -7.80 39.49 31.93
N LEU A 93 -6.50 39.33 31.76
CA LEU A 93 -5.88 39.47 30.44
C LEU A 93 -6.19 38.25 29.59
N CYS A 94 -6.50 38.50 28.32
CA CYS A 94 -6.69 37.44 27.35
C CYS A 94 -5.42 36.58 27.23
N LEU A 95 -5.60 35.25 27.17
CA LEU A 95 -4.51 34.31 26.94
C LEU A 95 -3.91 34.55 25.53
N PRO A 96 -2.60 34.78 25.41
CA PRO A 96 -1.94 34.78 24.11
C PRO A 96 -1.74 33.35 23.61
N CYS A 97 -2.11 33.08 22.35
CA CYS A 97 -1.74 31.84 21.69
C CYS A 97 -0.34 32.00 21.09
N GLU A 98 0.68 31.59 21.83
CA GLU A 98 2.07 31.74 21.42
C GLU A 98 2.40 30.87 20.21
N GLU A 99 2.94 31.52 19.17
CA GLU A 99 3.42 30.83 17.98
C GLU A 99 4.61 29.91 18.27
N SER A 100 5.51 30.32 19.18
CA SER A 100 6.63 29.51 19.68
C SER A 100 6.20 28.21 20.36
N ALA A 101 4.95 28.15 20.84
CA ALA A 101 4.35 26.98 21.45
C ALA A 101 3.57 26.10 20.45
N ASN A 102 3.65 26.41 19.15
CA ASN A 102 2.90 25.75 18.06
C ASN A 102 1.38 25.81 18.24
N ARG A 103 0.88 26.92 18.81
CA ARG A 103 -0.55 27.17 19.02
C ARG A 103 -1.06 28.26 18.10
N GLU A 104 -2.35 28.23 17.83
CA GLU A 104 -3.06 29.25 17.08
C GLU A 104 -4.42 29.57 17.70
N VAL A 105 -4.97 30.75 17.37
CA VAL A 105 -6.25 31.22 17.89
C VAL A 105 -7.39 30.45 17.22
N TYR A 106 -8.12 29.65 18.00
CA TYR A 106 -9.35 29.01 17.57
C TYR A 106 -10.56 29.93 17.78
N LYS A 107 -10.65 30.56 18.97
CA LYS A 107 -11.65 31.59 19.26
C LYS A 107 -10.98 32.84 19.81
N LYS A 108 -11.36 33.98 19.25
CA LYS A 108 -10.85 35.29 19.68
C LYS A 108 -11.39 35.64 21.06
N CYS A 109 -10.56 36.35 21.83
CA CYS A 109 -10.98 36.93 23.09
C CYS A 109 -12.05 38.00 22.87
N THR A 110 -13.03 38.05 23.77
CA THR A 110 -14.05 39.10 23.85
C THR A 110 -14.11 39.60 25.29
N PRO A 111 -14.76 40.73 25.59
CA PRO A 111 -14.96 41.16 26.97
C PRO A 111 -15.56 40.07 27.86
N PHE A 112 -16.32 39.12 27.30
CA PHE A 112 -17.06 38.10 28.03
C PHE A 112 -16.39 36.73 28.08
N THR A 113 -15.33 36.49 27.29
CA THR A 113 -14.73 35.16 27.14
C THR A 113 -13.25 35.27 26.79
N ASN A 114 -12.44 34.41 27.40
CA ASN A 114 -11.02 34.30 27.08
C ASN A 114 -10.77 33.85 25.63
N THR A 115 -9.54 34.04 25.14
CA THR A 115 -9.03 33.37 23.94
C THR A 115 -9.06 31.86 24.14
N VAL A 116 -9.48 31.12 23.12
CA VAL A 116 -9.30 29.66 23.05
C VAL A 116 -8.24 29.36 22.00
N CYS A 117 -7.17 28.69 22.42
CA CYS A 117 -6.08 28.28 21.56
C CYS A 117 -6.23 26.79 21.18
N ARG A 118 -5.77 26.43 19.98
CA ARG A 118 -5.62 25.04 19.55
C ARG A 118 -4.21 24.78 19.03
N CYS A 119 -3.84 23.51 18.88
CA CYS A 119 -2.59 23.15 18.22
C CYS A 119 -2.66 23.47 16.72
N LYS A 120 -1.54 23.96 16.17
CA LYS A 120 -1.39 24.13 14.73
C LYS A 120 -1.47 22.77 14.03
N ASP A 121 -1.79 22.80 12.73
CA ASP A 121 -1.75 21.60 11.89
C ASP A 121 -0.41 20.87 12.03
N GLY A 122 -0.48 19.54 12.11
CA GLY A 122 0.69 18.69 12.32
C GLY A 122 1.25 18.71 13.74
N HIS A 123 0.52 19.26 14.72
CA HIS A 123 0.88 19.23 16.13
C HIS A 123 -0.27 18.73 17.01
N TYR A 124 0.06 18.15 18.16
CA TYR A 124 -0.90 17.62 19.13
C TYR A 124 -0.51 17.93 20.57
N CYS A 125 -1.47 17.84 21.48
CA CYS A 125 -1.21 17.81 22.92
C CYS A 125 -2.27 16.99 23.67
N ASP A 126 -1.83 16.08 24.52
CA ASP A 126 -2.67 15.10 25.23
C ASP A 126 -3.26 15.61 26.55
N LYS A 127 -2.98 16.86 26.94
CA LYS A 127 -3.40 17.46 28.22
C LYS A 127 -4.62 18.38 28.13
N GLY A 128 -5.32 18.41 26.99
CA GLY A 128 -6.52 19.23 26.80
C GLY A 128 -6.29 20.72 27.08
N ASP A 129 -7.05 21.31 28.01
CA ASP A 129 -6.95 22.74 28.35
C ASP A 129 -5.65 23.11 29.12
N GLU A 130 -4.94 22.12 29.67
CA GLU A 130 -3.64 22.32 30.36
C GLU A 130 -2.44 22.37 29.39
N CYS A 131 -2.69 22.28 28.08
CA CYS A 131 -1.66 22.32 27.06
C CYS A 131 -1.00 23.71 26.99
N THR A 132 0.23 23.79 27.50
CA THR A 132 1.08 24.99 27.40
C THR A 132 1.78 25.07 26.04
N ALA A 133 2.13 23.94 25.44
CA ALA A 133 2.73 23.82 24.11
C ALA A 133 2.28 22.55 23.39
N CYS A 134 2.29 22.58 22.05
CA CYS A 134 1.94 21.45 21.20
C CYS A 134 3.19 20.80 20.58
N TYR A 135 3.18 19.47 20.54
CA TYR A 135 4.26 18.64 20.03
C TYR A 135 4.01 18.27 18.57
N ALA A 136 5.07 18.19 17.77
CA ALA A 136 4.94 17.74 16.39
C ALA A 136 4.43 16.28 16.35
N CYS A 137 3.54 16.00 15.40
CA CYS A 137 3.07 14.64 15.14
C CYS A 137 4.21 13.76 14.62
N ASP A 138 4.24 12.50 15.06
CA ASP A 138 5.21 11.54 14.57
C ASP A 138 4.98 11.20 13.10
N THR A 139 6.08 10.98 12.37
CA THR A 139 6.09 10.48 11.00
C THR A 139 6.35 8.98 10.99
N CYS A 140 5.57 8.24 10.22
CA CYS A 140 5.63 6.78 10.20
C CYS A 140 6.28 6.26 8.92
N GLU A 141 7.27 5.38 9.06
CA GLU A 141 7.99 4.77 7.94
C GLU A 141 7.16 3.71 7.19
N PHE A 142 6.40 2.89 7.92
CA PHE A 142 5.65 1.74 7.38
C PHE A 142 4.15 2.02 7.18
N GLY A 143 3.72 3.27 7.31
CA GLY A 143 2.31 3.66 7.22
C GLY A 143 1.71 4.12 8.56
N VAL A 144 0.57 4.80 8.45
CA VAL A 144 -0.13 5.42 9.59
C VAL A 144 -1.36 4.59 9.92
N LYS A 145 -1.41 4.05 11.14
CA LYS A 145 -2.56 3.29 11.66
C LYS A 145 -3.68 4.22 12.14
N VAL A 146 -3.31 5.27 12.89
CA VAL A 146 -4.23 6.33 13.34
C VAL A 146 -3.56 7.66 13.06
N ALA A 147 -4.26 8.51 12.31
CA ALA A 147 -3.77 9.84 11.99
C ALA A 147 -3.71 10.72 13.25
N CYS A 148 -2.71 11.59 13.29
CA CYS A 148 -2.58 12.61 14.32
C CYS A 148 -3.80 13.56 14.30
N ASN A 149 -4.15 14.09 15.47
CA ASN A 149 -5.12 15.17 15.62
C ASN A 149 -4.66 16.16 16.71
N GLU A 150 -5.46 17.20 16.98
CA GLU A 150 -5.10 18.25 17.96
C GLU A 150 -4.80 17.72 19.38
N THR A 151 -5.32 16.54 19.73
CA THR A 151 -5.25 15.96 21.09
C THR A 151 -4.45 14.66 21.20
N SER A 152 -4.07 14.03 20.08
CA SER A 152 -3.39 12.75 20.08
C SER A 152 -2.40 12.62 18.94
N ASN A 153 -1.24 12.03 19.24
CA ASN A 153 -0.19 11.76 18.27
C ASN A 153 -0.62 10.80 17.15
N THR A 154 0.17 10.75 16.09
CA THR A 154 0.14 9.66 15.11
C THR A 154 0.42 8.32 15.78
N VAL A 155 -0.33 7.28 15.41
CA VAL A 155 -0.01 5.89 15.76
C VAL A 155 0.49 5.19 14.51
N CYS A 156 1.74 4.71 14.54
CA CYS A 156 2.37 4.07 13.39
C CYS A 156 1.99 2.59 13.25
N GLU A 157 1.99 2.11 12.00
CA GLU A 157 1.97 0.68 11.74
C GLU A 157 3.29 0.04 12.16
N GLY A 158 3.20 -1.15 12.78
CA GLY A 158 4.38 -1.94 13.10
C GLY A 158 4.95 -2.56 11.83
N LYS A 159 6.26 -2.79 11.82
CA LYS A 159 6.92 -3.54 10.75
C LYS A 159 6.25 -4.90 10.59
N THR A 160 5.67 -5.18 9.43
CA THR A 160 5.25 -6.54 9.08
C THR A 160 6.50 -7.38 8.85
N GLU A 161 6.91 -8.12 9.87
CA GLU A 161 7.93 -9.15 9.73
C GLU A 161 7.40 -10.23 8.76
N PRO A 162 8.12 -10.56 7.68
CA PRO A 162 7.71 -11.63 6.80
C PRO A 162 7.62 -12.92 7.61
N ASN A 163 6.57 -13.71 7.39
CA ASN A 163 6.44 -15.00 8.07
C ASN A 163 7.44 -15.98 7.45
N VAL A 164 8.68 -15.96 7.97
CA VAL A 164 9.80 -16.77 7.49
C VAL A 164 9.44 -18.26 7.50
N ALA A 165 8.64 -18.71 8.48
CA ALA A 165 8.19 -20.09 8.55
C ALA A 165 7.29 -20.47 7.35
N ALA A 166 6.39 -19.57 6.92
CA ALA A 166 5.56 -19.79 5.74
C ALA A 166 6.40 -19.83 4.44
N ILE A 167 7.40 -18.94 4.33
CA ILE A 167 8.31 -18.90 3.19
C ILE A 167 9.14 -20.19 3.11
N VAL A 168 9.73 -20.62 4.23
CA VAL A 168 10.52 -21.86 4.31
C VAL A 168 9.65 -23.08 3.98
N ALA A 169 8.43 -23.16 4.52
CA ALA A 169 7.50 -24.25 4.21
C ALA A 169 7.18 -24.32 2.71
N ALA A 170 6.92 -23.17 2.06
CA ALA A 170 6.67 -23.11 0.63
C ALA A 170 7.87 -23.61 -0.19
N ILE A 171 9.09 -23.21 0.17
CA ILE A 171 10.31 -23.65 -0.51
C ILE A 171 10.51 -25.17 -0.38
N VAL A 172 10.31 -25.73 0.82
CA VAL A 172 10.44 -27.18 1.06
C VAL A 172 9.43 -27.97 0.22
N VAL A 173 8.18 -27.49 0.12
CA VAL A 173 7.15 -28.12 -0.71
C VAL A 173 7.55 -28.07 -2.20
N CYS A 174 8.05 -26.94 -2.70
CA CYS A 174 8.52 -26.83 -4.08
C CYS A 174 9.67 -27.80 -4.38
N ILE A 175 10.66 -27.92 -3.48
CA ILE A 175 11.76 -28.87 -3.63
C ILE A 175 11.25 -30.32 -3.65
N ALA A 176 10.33 -30.67 -2.74
CA ALA A 176 9.73 -31.99 -2.70
C ALA A 176 9.00 -32.33 -4.01
N ILE A 177 8.24 -31.38 -4.58
CA ILE A 177 7.55 -31.55 -5.87
C ILE A 177 8.57 -31.75 -6.99
N VAL A 178 9.65 -30.96 -7.06
CA VAL A 178 10.69 -31.12 -8.07
C VAL A 178 11.38 -32.48 -7.94
N CYS A 179 11.69 -32.94 -6.73
CA CYS A 179 12.26 -34.26 -6.48
C CYS A 179 11.31 -35.38 -6.91
N ILE A 180 10.01 -35.27 -6.61
CA ILE A 180 8.99 -36.24 -7.04
C ILE A 180 8.86 -36.25 -8.57
N CYS A 181 8.76 -35.09 -9.21
CA CYS A 181 8.70 -34.97 -10.67
C CYS A 181 9.96 -35.52 -11.33
N GLY A 182 11.15 -35.22 -10.79
CA GLY A 182 12.43 -35.76 -11.25
C GLY A 182 12.50 -37.28 -11.09
N GLY A 183 12.08 -37.81 -9.94
CA GLY A 183 11.99 -39.25 -9.69
C GLY A 183 11.04 -39.95 -10.66
N ILE A 184 9.85 -39.38 -10.90
CA ILE A 184 8.88 -39.89 -11.89
C ILE A 184 9.47 -39.83 -13.31
N PHE A 185 10.19 -38.76 -13.66
CA PHE A 185 10.83 -38.61 -14.96
C PHE A 185 11.94 -39.66 -15.17
N LEU A 186 12.80 -39.86 -14.18
CA LEU A 186 13.85 -40.89 -14.20
C LEU A 186 13.24 -42.30 -14.27
N TRP A 187 12.17 -42.56 -13.51
CA TRP A 187 11.46 -43.85 -13.53
C TRP A 187 10.75 -44.10 -14.87
N LYS A 188 10.17 -43.06 -15.47
CA LYS A 188 9.61 -43.14 -16.83
C LYS A 188 10.69 -43.39 -17.88
N LYS A 189 11.87 -42.77 -17.75
CA LYS A 189 13.02 -43.02 -18.64
C LYS A 189 13.44 -44.50 -18.57
N GLU A 190 13.51 -45.07 -17.38
CA GLU A 190 13.82 -46.49 -17.20
C GLU A 190 12.76 -47.41 -17.84
N LYS A 191 11.46 -47.11 -17.66
CA LYS A 191 10.37 -47.89 -18.28
C LYS A 191 10.19 -47.67 -19.79
N LEU A 192 10.58 -46.51 -20.34
CA LEU A 192 10.58 -46.23 -21.78
C LEU A 192 11.79 -46.86 -22.48
N CYS A 193 12.94 -46.97 -21.81
CA CYS A 193 14.10 -47.73 -22.30
C CYS A 193 13.91 -49.26 -22.19
N PHE A 194 13.10 -49.75 -21.24
CA PHE A 194 12.77 -51.18 -21.06
C PHE A 194 11.45 -51.62 -21.70
N ARG A 195 10.76 -50.74 -22.44
CA ARG A 195 9.72 -51.20 -23.37
C ARG A 195 10.48 -51.89 -24.50
N ARG A 196 10.52 -53.23 -24.49
CA ARG A 196 10.89 -54.00 -25.67
C ARG A 196 10.11 -53.39 -26.86
N PRO A 197 10.76 -53.17 -28.02
CA PRO A 197 10.03 -52.84 -29.24
C PRO A 197 8.83 -53.79 -29.36
N PRO A 198 7.66 -53.33 -29.85
CA PRO A 198 6.59 -54.27 -30.15
C PRO A 198 7.19 -55.37 -31.01
N GLU A 199 6.98 -56.62 -30.59
CA GLU A 199 7.44 -57.83 -31.25
C GLU A 199 7.10 -57.71 -32.74
N GLU A 200 8.10 -57.38 -33.57
CA GLU A 200 7.97 -57.46 -35.02
C GLU A 200 7.78 -58.94 -35.33
N LYS A 201 6.60 -59.26 -35.87
CA LYS A 201 6.32 -60.57 -36.47
C LYS A 201 7.49 -60.93 -37.38
N PRO A 202 7.97 -62.18 -37.36
CA PRO A 202 9.11 -62.59 -38.17
C PRO A 202 8.82 -62.28 -39.63
N ILE A 203 9.54 -61.31 -40.17
CA ILE A 203 9.54 -61.03 -41.61
C ILE A 203 10.20 -62.25 -42.26
N ASN A 204 9.39 -62.97 -43.02
CA ASN A 204 9.80 -64.05 -43.90
C ASN A 204 11.02 -63.59 -44.72
N PRO A 205 12.12 -64.35 -44.79
CA PRO A 205 13.30 -63.97 -45.57
C PRO A 205 13.05 -64.13 -47.07
N GLU A 206 12.17 -63.30 -47.62
CA GLU A 206 12.03 -63.10 -49.06
C GLU A 206 11.95 -61.60 -49.35
N GLU A 207 12.93 -61.16 -50.15
CA GLU A 207 13.03 -59.88 -50.84
C GLU A 207 13.20 -58.60 -50.00
N PHE A 208 14.40 -58.44 -49.41
CA PHE A 208 15.07 -57.15 -49.50
C PHE A 208 15.93 -57.21 -50.78
N PRO A 209 15.58 -56.51 -51.87
CA PRO A 209 16.44 -56.45 -53.03
C PRO A 209 17.76 -55.84 -52.58
N LEU A 210 18.78 -56.69 -52.54
CA LEU A 210 20.16 -56.31 -52.36
C LEU A 210 20.52 -55.42 -53.57
N LEU A 211 20.21 -54.13 -53.52
CA LEU A 211 20.70 -53.16 -54.51
C LEU A 211 22.21 -53.07 -54.32
N LYS A 212 22.92 -54.01 -54.95
CA LYS A 212 24.36 -54.01 -55.06
C LYS A 212 24.75 -52.86 -55.97
N ASP A 213 25.58 -51.97 -55.42
CA ASP A 213 26.34 -50.95 -56.12
C ASP A 213 25.52 -49.89 -56.87
N VAL A 214 24.64 -49.19 -56.14
CA VAL A 214 24.03 -47.94 -56.64
C VAL A 214 25.10 -46.87 -56.81
N ASN A 215 25.23 -46.33 -58.02
CA ASN A 215 26.08 -45.17 -58.26
C ASN A 215 25.44 -43.92 -57.66
N LEU A 216 25.96 -43.46 -56.52
CA LEU A 216 25.43 -42.29 -55.81
C LEU A 216 25.73 -40.97 -56.52
N THR A 217 26.61 -40.92 -57.54
CA THR A 217 27.07 -39.67 -58.18
C THR A 217 25.91 -38.76 -58.61
N GLY A 218 24.84 -39.33 -59.18
CA GLY A 218 23.66 -38.58 -59.61
C GLY A 218 22.71 -38.16 -58.48
N PHE A 219 22.91 -38.72 -57.28
CA PHE A 219 22.07 -38.51 -56.09
C PHE A 219 22.74 -37.61 -55.04
N LEU A 220 24.06 -37.41 -55.11
CA LEU A 220 24.83 -36.64 -54.13
C LEU A 220 24.25 -35.24 -53.82
N PRO A 221 23.80 -34.43 -54.80
CA PRO A 221 23.25 -33.10 -54.50
C PRO A 221 21.96 -33.16 -53.66
N GLU A 222 21.07 -34.10 -53.99
CA GLU A 222 19.78 -34.26 -53.32
C GLU A 222 19.94 -34.88 -51.93
N ILE A 223 20.84 -35.86 -51.81
CA ILE A 223 21.21 -36.44 -50.52
C ILE A 223 21.83 -35.36 -49.63
N ALA A 224 22.76 -34.54 -50.14
CA ALA A 224 23.39 -33.47 -49.37
C ALA A 224 22.35 -32.47 -48.84
N GLN A 225 21.36 -32.09 -49.66
CA GLN A 225 20.29 -31.18 -49.24
C GLN A 225 19.44 -31.77 -48.11
N LYS A 226 19.13 -33.08 -48.14
CA LYS A 226 18.32 -33.72 -47.10
C LYS A 226 19.07 -33.99 -45.81
N LEU A 227 20.35 -34.40 -45.89
CA LEU A 227 21.14 -34.76 -44.71
C LEU A 227 21.55 -33.50 -43.92
N GLY A 228 21.96 -32.43 -44.60
CA GLY A 228 22.46 -31.23 -43.94
C GLY A 228 23.86 -31.38 -43.34
N LEU A 229 24.49 -30.24 -43.04
CA LEU A 229 25.92 -30.15 -42.77
C LEU A 229 26.38 -30.96 -41.55
N GLN A 230 25.64 -30.92 -40.44
CA GLN A 230 26.03 -31.62 -39.21
C GLN A 230 25.98 -33.14 -39.38
N VAL A 231 24.93 -33.65 -40.03
CA VAL A 231 24.78 -35.09 -40.29
C VAL A 231 25.90 -35.59 -41.20
N VAL A 232 26.23 -34.84 -42.25
CA VAL A 232 27.34 -35.21 -43.15
C VAL A 232 28.67 -35.18 -42.40
N LYS A 233 28.96 -34.16 -41.59
CA LYS A 233 30.18 -34.10 -40.75
C LYS A 233 30.30 -35.30 -39.82
N ASP A 234 29.21 -35.76 -39.23
CA ASP A 234 29.22 -36.92 -38.34
C ASP A 234 29.44 -38.24 -39.09
N VAL A 235 28.85 -38.38 -40.28
CA VAL A 235 29.09 -39.53 -41.17
C VAL A 235 30.53 -39.56 -41.68
N THR A 236 31.08 -38.41 -42.11
CA THR A 236 32.44 -38.32 -42.65
C THR A 236 33.48 -38.61 -41.57
N ARG A 237 33.35 -38.01 -40.37
CA ARG A 237 34.24 -38.30 -39.22
C ARG A 237 34.25 -39.77 -38.85
N ARG A 238 33.07 -40.38 -38.69
CA ARG A 238 32.97 -41.75 -38.20
C ARG A 238 33.41 -42.80 -39.23
N SER A 239 33.27 -42.49 -40.51
CA SER A 239 33.83 -43.34 -41.57
C SER A 239 35.37 -43.37 -41.59
N GLN A 240 36.04 -42.48 -40.86
CA GLN A 240 37.50 -42.29 -40.84
C GLN A 240 38.13 -42.08 -42.23
N MET A 241 37.32 -41.71 -43.24
CA MET A 241 37.80 -41.55 -44.61
C MET A 241 38.20 -40.10 -44.93
N LEU A 242 37.61 -39.11 -44.25
CA LEU A 242 38.07 -37.73 -44.29
C LEU A 242 38.88 -37.41 -43.04
N THR A 243 40.01 -36.72 -43.23
CA THR A 243 40.79 -36.14 -42.13
C THR A 243 40.18 -34.81 -41.69
N ASP A 244 40.47 -34.40 -40.45
CA ASP A 244 40.01 -33.11 -39.92
C ASP A 244 40.48 -31.94 -40.80
N VAL A 245 41.71 -32.03 -41.32
CA VAL A 245 42.30 -31.04 -42.25
C VAL A 245 41.48 -30.91 -43.54
N GLU A 246 41.03 -32.03 -44.11
CA GLU A 246 40.23 -32.00 -45.34
C GLU A 246 38.84 -31.43 -45.12
N MET A 247 38.24 -31.66 -43.95
CA MET A 247 36.96 -31.07 -43.60
C MET A 247 37.07 -29.56 -43.37
N GLU A 248 38.13 -29.11 -42.68
CA GLU A 248 38.42 -27.70 -42.45
C GLU A 248 38.69 -26.94 -43.76
N ASN A 249 39.43 -27.54 -44.70
CA ASN A 249 39.66 -26.96 -46.02
C ASN A 249 38.33 -26.73 -46.78
N VAL A 250 37.40 -27.69 -46.74
CA VAL A 250 36.08 -27.54 -47.37
C VAL A 250 35.24 -26.47 -46.69
N GLU A 251 35.34 -26.31 -45.36
CA GLU A 251 34.66 -25.24 -44.65
C GLU A 251 35.22 -23.86 -45.00
N HIS A 252 36.53 -23.78 -45.28
CA HIS A 252 37.20 -22.54 -45.67
C HIS A 252 36.90 -22.15 -47.12
N ASP A 253 36.92 -23.12 -48.04
CA ASP A 253 36.84 -22.89 -49.49
C ASP A 253 35.41 -22.59 -49.98
N TYR A 254 34.37 -22.99 -49.23
CA TYR A 254 32.97 -22.86 -49.64
C TYR A 254 32.14 -22.04 -48.63
N PRO A 255 31.43 -20.98 -49.08
CA PRO A 255 30.79 -20.02 -48.18
C PRO A 255 29.44 -20.49 -47.60
N THR A 256 28.72 -21.40 -48.26
CA THR A 256 27.38 -21.82 -47.82
C THR A 256 27.36 -23.22 -47.22
N ALA A 257 26.51 -23.43 -46.21
CA ALA A 257 26.35 -24.74 -45.57
C ALA A 257 25.88 -25.83 -46.55
N GLU A 258 25.07 -25.48 -47.55
CA GLU A 258 24.61 -26.41 -48.59
C GLU A 258 25.76 -26.87 -49.49
N GLU A 259 26.59 -25.93 -49.96
CA GLU A 259 27.79 -26.24 -50.76
C GLU A 259 28.79 -27.05 -49.93
N GLN A 260 29.06 -26.67 -48.69
CA GLN A 260 29.92 -27.42 -47.78
C GLN A 260 29.43 -28.86 -47.60
N THR A 261 28.11 -29.05 -47.38
CA THR A 261 27.51 -30.38 -47.21
C THR A 261 27.71 -31.25 -48.44
N TYR A 262 27.47 -30.70 -49.62
CA TYR A 262 27.67 -31.40 -50.89
C TYR A 262 29.14 -31.77 -51.11
N GLN A 263 30.06 -30.84 -50.88
CA GLN A 263 31.49 -31.06 -51.13
C GLN A 263 32.08 -32.10 -50.16
N LEU A 264 31.69 -32.05 -48.87
CA LEU A 264 32.07 -33.07 -47.90
C LEU A 264 31.57 -34.46 -48.30
N LEU A 265 30.29 -34.56 -48.70
CA LEU A 265 29.70 -35.83 -49.11
C LEU A 265 30.32 -36.36 -50.43
N ARG A 266 30.66 -35.47 -51.35
CA ARG A 266 31.33 -35.80 -52.61
C ARG A 266 32.74 -36.31 -52.39
N LEU A 267 33.55 -35.63 -51.57
CA LEU A 267 34.89 -36.07 -51.20
C LEU A 267 34.87 -37.41 -50.48
N TRP A 268 33.90 -37.60 -49.59
CA TRP A 268 33.66 -38.88 -48.92
C TRP A 268 33.38 -40.00 -49.92
N TYR A 269 32.48 -39.76 -50.87
CA TYR A 269 32.13 -40.73 -51.89
C TYR A 269 33.32 -41.08 -52.80
N GLN A 270 34.14 -40.08 -53.17
CA GLN A 270 35.35 -40.29 -53.95
C GLN A 270 36.39 -41.16 -53.23
N LYS A 271 36.58 -40.96 -51.92
CA LYS A 271 37.53 -41.73 -51.12
C LYS A 271 37.04 -43.14 -50.78
N HIS A 272 35.74 -43.30 -50.53
CA HIS A 272 35.14 -44.60 -50.23
C HIS A 272 35.12 -45.51 -51.47
N GLY A 273 34.94 -44.93 -52.66
CA GLY A 273 34.82 -45.67 -53.90
C GLY A 273 33.39 -46.19 -54.17
N LEU A 274 33.14 -46.55 -55.43
CA LEU A 274 31.79 -46.82 -55.96
C LEU A 274 31.07 -48.00 -55.31
N LYS A 275 31.79 -49.00 -54.82
CA LYS A 275 31.22 -50.24 -54.27
C LYS A 275 30.85 -50.08 -52.80
N GLY A 276 29.63 -50.44 -52.45
CA GLY A 276 29.14 -50.44 -51.06
C GLY A 276 28.96 -49.08 -50.38
N ALA A 277 29.23 -47.95 -51.05
CA ALA A 277 29.09 -46.62 -50.47
C ALA A 277 27.66 -46.32 -49.99
N TYR A 278 26.63 -46.74 -50.74
CA TYR A 278 25.24 -46.60 -50.31
C TYR A 278 24.96 -47.33 -48.99
N SER A 279 25.34 -48.60 -48.90
CA SER A 279 25.16 -49.38 -47.67
C SER A 279 25.94 -48.78 -46.50
N THR A 280 27.15 -48.26 -46.73
CA THR A 280 27.96 -47.62 -45.68
C THR A 280 27.30 -46.33 -45.20
N LEU A 281 26.78 -45.50 -46.11
CA LEU A 281 26.09 -44.27 -45.78
C LEU A 281 24.85 -44.54 -44.91
N VAL A 282 23.97 -45.43 -45.37
CA VAL A 282 22.73 -45.78 -44.64
C VAL A 282 23.05 -46.42 -43.28
N ASN A 283 24.01 -47.34 -43.22
CA ASN A 283 24.41 -47.96 -41.96
C ASN A 283 25.00 -46.95 -40.97
N ASN A 284 25.78 -45.98 -41.44
CA ASN A 284 26.32 -44.93 -40.59
C ASN A 284 25.23 -44.01 -40.04
N LEU A 285 24.25 -43.62 -40.88
CA LEU A 285 23.10 -42.82 -40.47
C LEU A 285 22.24 -43.52 -39.42
N ILE A 286 21.97 -44.81 -39.58
CA ILE A 286 21.21 -45.60 -38.59
C ILE A 286 21.98 -45.69 -37.27
N ARG A 287 23.31 -45.86 -37.32
CA ARG A 287 24.17 -45.98 -36.13
C ARG A 287 24.34 -44.66 -35.37
N THR A 288 24.19 -43.50 -36.02
CA THR A 288 24.25 -42.17 -35.39
C THR A 288 22.89 -41.65 -34.93
N ASP A 289 21.87 -42.53 -34.87
CA ASP A 289 20.49 -42.19 -34.51
C ASP A 289 19.81 -41.20 -35.50
N HIS A 290 20.37 -41.06 -36.71
CA HIS A 290 19.79 -40.31 -37.81
C HIS A 290 18.90 -41.20 -38.69
N ARG A 291 17.90 -41.84 -38.08
CA ARG A 291 16.96 -42.74 -38.78
C ARG A 291 16.13 -42.03 -39.85
N LEU A 292 15.58 -40.86 -39.55
CA LEU A 292 14.79 -40.07 -40.50
C LEU A 292 15.62 -39.68 -41.76
N PRO A 293 16.85 -39.16 -41.64
CA PRO A 293 17.73 -38.97 -42.78
C PRO A 293 18.07 -40.27 -43.55
N ALA A 294 18.26 -41.40 -42.86
CA ALA A 294 18.49 -42.69 -43.52
C ALA A 294 17.30 -43.11 -44.40
N ASP A 295 16.08 -43.01 -43.88
CA ASP A 295 14.84 -43.34 -44.60
C ASP A 295 14.68 -42.44 -45.84
N GLN A 296 15.00 -41.14 -45.72
CA GLN A 296 14.96 -40.19 -46.85
C GLN A 296 15.95 -40.56 -47.96
N VAL A 297 17.17 -40.99 -47.63
CA VAL A 297 18.15 -41.44 -48.63
C VAL A 297 17.67 -42.71 -49.34
N GLN A 298 17.08 -43.65 -48.60
CA GLN A 298 16.49 -44.86 -49.19
C GLN A 298 15.32 -44.52 -50.12
N GLN A 299 14.47 -43.55 -49.75
CA GLN A 299 13.35 -43.10 -50.56
C GLN A 299 13.80 -42.43 -51.87
N ILE A 300 14.76 -41.51 -51.82
CA ILE A 300 15.31 -40.83 -53.01
C ILE A 300 15.79 -41.84 -54.06
N ILE A 301 16.51 -42.87 -53.59
CA ILE A 301 17.08 -43.90 -54.48
C ILE A 301 15.98 -44.81 -55.03
N LYS A 302 14.95 -45.11 -54.23
CA LYS A 302 13.82 -45.95 -54.65
C LYS A 302 12.96 -45.25 -55.69
N GLU A 303 12.60 -43.98 -55.48
CA GLU A 303 11.74 -43.20 -56.37
C GLU A 303 12.36 -43.02 -57.76
N ARG A 304 13.68 -42.75 -57.82
CA ARG A 304 14.38 -42.53 -59.09
C ARG A 304 14.67 -43.81 -59.87
N ASN A 305 14.91 -44.92 -59.18
CA ASN A 305 15.10 -46.23 -59.83
C ASN A 305 13.78 -46.86 -60.31
N GLN A 306 12.62 -46.36 -59.87
CA GLN A 306 11.30 -46.76 -60.37
C GLN A 306 10.82 -45.90 -61.55
N SER A 307 11.52 -44.80 -61.85
CA SER A 307 11.20 -43.85 -62.93
C SER A 307 12.22 -43.85 -64.08
N ALA A 308 13.15 -44.82 -64.07
CA ALA A 308 14.12 -45.11 -65.13
C ALA A 308 13.90 -46.53 -65.68
#